data_AF-A0A932LAB8-F1
#
_entry.id   AF-A0A932LAB8-F1
#
_cell.length_a   1.000
_cell.length_b   1.000
_cell.length_c   1.000
_cell.angle_alpha   90.00
_cell.angle_beta   90.00
_cell.angle_gamma   90.00
#
_symmetry.space_group_name_H-M   'P 1'
#
loop_
_entity.id
_entity.type
_entity.pdbx_description
1 polymer ?
#
loop_
_entity_poly.entity_id
_entity_poly.type
_entity_poly.pdbx_seq_one_letter_code
_entity_poly.pdbx_strand_id
1 'polypeptide(L)' 'MSEAFDPYHKWLGIRDPQRPPNHYRLLGLEMFEDAPDLIADTALRQMAWHACIAAGLAD' A
#
# COMPACT_ATOMS: atom_id res chain seq x y z
N MET A 1 -24.88 -3.51 -8.67
CA MET A 1 -23.67 -4.01 -9.33
C MET A 1 -22.66 -4.21 -8.22
N SER A 2 -22.14 -5.43 -8.02
CA SER A 2 -21.10 -5.69 -7.02
C SER A 2 -19.90 -4.80 -7.33
N GLU A 3 -19.53 -3.89 -6.42
CA GLU A 3 -18.29 -3.13 -6.54
C GLU A 3 -17.15 -4.14 -6.74
N ALA A 4 -16.38 -3.99 -7.81
CA ALA A 4 -15.23 -4.84 -8.05
C ALA A 4 -14.27 -4.69 -6.86
N PHE A 5 -13.79 -5.80 -6.30
CA PHE A 5 -12.82 -5.76 -5.21
C PHE A 5 -11.57 -5.00 -5.67
N ASP A 6 -11.32 -3.86 -5.06
CA ASP A 6 -10.20 -3.00 -5.40
C ASP A 6 -9.12 -3.08 -4.30
N PRO A 7 -8.04 -3.87 -4.51
CA PRO A 7 -7.02 -4.08 -3.49
C PRO A 7 -6.28 -2.78 -3.13
N TYR A 8 -6.14 -1.85 -4.09
CA TYR A 8 -5.55 -0.54 -3.83
C TYR A 8 -6.37 0.28 -2.85
N HIS A 9 -7.71 0.22 -2.96
CA HIS A 9 -8.59 0.90 -2.03
C HIS A 9 -8.69 0.18 -0.68
N LYS A 10 -8.89 -1.15 -0.70
CA LYS A 10 -9.17 -1.95 0.50
C LYS A 10 -7.95 -2.16 1.38
N TRP A 11 -6.77 -2.36 0.81
CA TRP A 11 -5.56 -2.65 1.57
C TRP A 11 -4.64 -1.44 1.74
N LEU A 12 -4.63 -0.54 0.74
CA LEU A 12 -3.70 0.60 0.71
C LEU A 12 -4.39 1.96 0.85
N GLY A 13 -5.73 2.02 0.87
CA GLY A 13 -6.49 3.27 0.96
C GLY A 13 -6.35 4.19 -0.26
N ILE A 14 -5.74 3.72 -1.35
CA ILE A 14 -5.47 4.49 -2.56
C ILE A 14 -6.75 4.55 -3.41
N ARG A 15 -7.33 5.74 -3.55
CA ARG A 15 -8.55 6.00 -4.36
C ARG A 15 -8.26 6.55 -5.76
N ASP A 16 -7.00 6.63 -6.14
CA ASP A 16 -6.57 7.34 -7.34
C ASP A 16 -7.17 6.73 -8.62
N PRO A 17 -7.84 7.55 -9.47
CA PRO A 17 -8.32 7.09 -10.77
C PRO A 17 -7.18 6.81 -11.76
N GLN A 18 -5.99 7.39 -11.58
CA GLN A 18 -4.82 7.08 -12.41
C GLN A 18 -4.09 5.85 -11.88
N ARG A 19 -4.09 4.80 -12.70
CA ARG A 19 -3.45 3.52 -12.42
C ARG A 19 -2.38 3.21 -13.48
N PRO A 20 -1.27 2.56 -13.10
CA PRO A 20 -0.92 2.13 -11.74
C PRO A 20 -0.40 3.27 -10.84
N PRO A 21 -0.56 3.18 -9.51
CA PRO A 21 0.06 4.13 -8.59
C PRO A 21 1.60 4.05 -8.66
N ASN A 22 2.26 5.15 -8.35
CA ASN A 22 3.73 5.18 -8.26
C ASN A 22 4.25 4.45 -7.00
N HIS A 23 5.56 4.19 -6.96
CA HIS A 23 6.20 3.47 -5.86
C HIS A 23 6.03 4.14 -4.49
N TYR A 24 6.09 5.47 -4.43
CA TYR A 24 5.88 6.21 -3.17
C TYR A 24 4.47 5.99 -2.61
N ARG A 25 3.46 6.01 -3.48
CA ARG A 25 2.07 5.74 -3.09
C ARG A 25 1.84 4.32 -2.60
N LEU A 26 2.52 3.33 -3.18
CA LEU A 26 2.47 1.95 -2.68
C LEU A 26 3.06 1.83 -1.27
N LEU A 27 4.07 2.65 -0.95
CA LEU A 27 4.70 2.69 0.36
C LEU A 27 3.97 3.59 1.37
N GLY A 28 2.98 4.38 0.93
CA GLY A 28 2.33 5.39 1.77
C GLY A 28 3.24 6.59 2.07
N LEU A 29 4.24 6.85 1.21
CA LEU A 29 5.17 7.95 1.31
C LEU A 29 4.73 9.16 0.50
N GLU A 30 5.22 10.33 0.91
CA GLU A 30 5.18 11.54 0.09
C GLU A 30 6.02 11.38 -1.17
N MET A 31 5.65 12.12 -2.23
CA MET A 31 6.39 12.06 -3.49
C MET A 31 7.79 12.68 -3.30
N PHE A 32 8.82 11.98 -3.81
CA PHE A 32 10.23 12.37 -3.68
C PHE A 32 10.80 12.26 -2.26
N GLU A 33 10.18 11.47 -1.38
CA GLU A 33 10.84 11.06 -0.14
C GLU A 33 12.19 10.39 -0.46
N ASP A 34 13.25 10.83 0.22
CA ASP A 34 14.62 10.40 -0.03
C ASP A 34 15.34 9.89 1.23
N ALA A 35 14.70 9.97 2.41
CA ALA A 35 15.24 9.43 3.65
C ALA A 35 15.27 7.89 3.59
N PRO A 36 16.46 7.25 3.54
CA PRO A 36 16.56 5.81 3.32
C PRO A 36 15.95 5.00 4.47
N ASP A 37 16.08 5.50 5.71
CA ASP A 37 15.53 4.84 6.89
C ASP A 37 13.99 4.84 6.87
N LEU A 38 13.38 5.95 6.42
CA LEU A 38 11.92 6.06 6.31
C LEU A 38 11.39 5.17 5.18
N ILE A 39 12.10 5.10 4.06
CA ILE A 39 11.77 4.19 2.95
C ILE A 39 11.85 2.72 3.40
N ALA A 40 12.90 2.35 4.15
CA ALA A 40 13.09 1.00 4.64
C ALA A 40 12.00 0.58 5.65
N ASP A 41 11.68 1.46 6.61
CA ASP A 41 10.64 1.21 7.62
C ASP A 41 9.26 1.02 6.96
N THR A 42 8.88 1.93 6.06
CA THR A 42 7.60 1.87 5.37
C THR A 42 7.48 0.65 4.45
N ALA A 43 8.56 0.28 3.75
CA ALA A 43 8.62 -0.94 2.95
C ALA A 43 8.42 -2.19 3.82
N LEU A 44 9.10 -2.26 4.96
CA LEU A 44 8.96 -3.39 5.89
C LEU A 44 7.53 -3.50 6.43
N ARG A 45 6.96 -2.37 6.86
CA ARG A 45 5.57 -2.31 7.35
C ARG A 45 4.57 -2.76 6.28
N GLN A 46 4.73 -2.32 5.04
CA GLN A 46 3.85 -2.72 3.93
C GLN A 46 3.95 -4.22 3.62
N MET A 47 5.16 -4.77 3.59
CA MET A 47 5.35 -6.22 3.40
C MET A 47 4.72 -7.03 4.53
N ALA A 48 4.88 -6.61 5.79
CA ALA A 48 4.26 -7.26 6.94
C ALA A 48 2.73 -7.20 6.89
N TRP A 49 2.16 -6.07 6.49
CA TRP A 49 0.72 -5.90 6.30
C TRP A 49 0.18 -6.84 5.21
N HIS A 50 0.84 -6.89 4.05
CA HIS A 50 0.45 -7.81 2.97
C HIS A 50 0.54 -9.28 3.39
N ALA A 51 1.59 -9.66 4.12
CA ALA A 51 1.73 -11.02 4.64
C ALA A 51 0.61 -11.35 5.65
N CYS A 52 0.25 -10.41 6.52
CA CYS A 52 -0.84 -10.56 7.48
C CYS A 52 -2.20 -10.79 6.79
N ILE A 53 -2.51 -9.96 5.78
CA ILE A 53 -3.73 -10.11 4.98
C ILE A 53 -3.74 -11.46 4.25
N ALA A 54 -2.64 -11.83 3.61
CA ALA A 54 -2.54 -13.09 2.87
C ALA A 54 -2.71 -14.33 3.78
N ALA A 55 -2.27 -14.23 5.04
CA ALA A 55 -2.47 -15.27 6.04
C ALA A 55 -3.89 -15.27 6.65
N GLY A 56 -4.75 -14.30 6.31
CA GLY A 56 -6.09 -14.17 6.88
C GLY A 56 -6.10 -13.72 8.35
N LEU A 57 -5.03 -13.04 8.79
CA LEU A 57 -4.82 -12.59 10.17
C LEU A 57 -5.19 -11.11 10.40
N ALA A 58 -5.67 -10.43 9.35
CA ALA A 58 -6.18 -9.07 9.43
C ALA A 58 -7.71 -9.15 9.61
N ASP A 59 -8.17 -8.93 10.85
CA ASP A 59 -9.60 -8.87 11.23
C ASP A 59 -10.36 -7.72 10.53
#